data_AF-A0A0M8W5Q8-F1
#
_entry.id   AF-A0A0M8W5Q8-F1
#
_cell.length_a   1.000
_cell.length_b   1.000
_cell.length_c   1.000
_cell.angle_alpha   90.00
_cell.angle_beta   90.00
_cell.angle_gamma   90.00
#
_symmetry.space_group_name_H-M   'P 1'
#
loop_
_entity.id
_entity.type
_entity.pdbx_description
1 polymer ?
#
loop_
_entity_poly.entity_id
_entity_poly.type
_entity_poly.pdbx_seq_one_letter_code
_entity_poly.pdbx_strand_id
1 'polypeptide(L)'
;MPESGRRRRPDASVAFELLLAVPVVVSSLAVMALLGQLVTPHWLVPVAWLASGAVVFLPAADRVLAHVLPPRQLEAVLAHELGHHLAGHSTASLVRWWYELPARLVIFVVLLVASVVLAVGRVFLRFGNAVMGFACIGVVVVLGVFALAASPWLLLVPVIAPLLALTSRHAELRADRVAAELGYGPVLQDVLQRWISDGHDDARARAGLRARMLASHPSCAHRMRRLREAA
;
A
#
# COMPACT_ATOMS: atom_id res chain seq x y z
N MET A 1 -29.32 22.03 -22.04
CA MET A 1 -29.42 22.58 -20.68
C MET A 1 -28.24 22.00 -19.89
N PRO A 2 -27.20 22.77 -19.53
CA PRO A 2 -26.01 22.20 -18.90
C PRO A 2 -26.27 22.04 -17.40
N GLU A 3 -26.24 20.81 -16.92
CA GLU A 3 -26.36 20.55 -15.48
C GLU A 3 -25.18 21.16 -14.72
N SER A 4 -25.56 21.92 -13.71
CA SER A 4 -24.72 22.60 -12.72
C SER A 4 -23.68 21.68 -12.10
N GLY A 5 -22.48 22.22 -11.92
CA GLY A 5 -21.32 21.53 -11.38
C GLY A 5 -21.60 20.83 -10.06
N ARG A 6 -21.75 19.50 -10.14
CA ARG A 6 -21.63 18.62 -9.00
C ARG A 6 -20.18 18.71 -8.53
N ARG A 7 -19.92 19.54 -7.52
CA ARG A 7 -18.62 19.58 -6.83
C ARG A 7 -18.22 18.13 -6.57
N ARG A 8 -17.16 17.67 -7.25
CA ARG A 8 -16.58 16.33 -7.04
C ARG A 8 -16.25 16.25 -5.56
N ARG A 9 -17.10 15.57 -4.78
CA ARG A 9 -16.77 15.30 -3.39
C ARG A 9 -15.46 14.49 -3.43
N PRO A 10 -14.42 14.91 -2.71
CA PRO A 10 -13.21 14.09 -2.59
C PRO A 10 -13.65 12.71 -2.12
N ASP A 11 -13.10 11.67 -2.77
CA ASP A 11 -13.48 10.30 -2.45
C ASP A 11 -13.15 10.03 -0.98
N ALA A 12 -14.15 9.64 -0.21
CA ALA A 12 -13.98 9.41 1.22
C ALA A 12 -12.98 8.28 1.48
N SER A 13 -12.84 7.32 0.56
CA SER A 13 -11.82 6.27 0.65
C SER A 13 -10.41 6.83 0.50
N VAL A 14 -10.19 7.79 -0.39
CA VAL A 14 -8.89 8.45 -0.60
C VAL A 14 -8.53 9.30 0.61
N ALA A 15 -9.48 10.11 1.11
CA ALA A 15 -9.26 10.89 2.32
C ALA A 15 -8.93 10.00 3.53
N PHE A 16 -9.60 8.86 3.65
CA PHE A 16 -9.35 7.88 4.71
C PHE A 16 -8.02 7.14 4.52
N GLU A 17 -7.63 6.76 3.30
CA GLU A 17 -6.30 6.19 3.02
C GLU A 17 -5.18 7.16 3.41
N LEU A 18 -5.31 8.43 3.02
CA LEU A 18 -4.34 9.46 3.38
C LEU A 18 -4.31 9.72 4.89
N LEU A 19 -5.46 9.68 5.56
CA LEU A 19 -5.55 9.78 7.02
C LEU A 19 -4.79 8.63 7.71
N LEU A 20 -4.94 7.40 7.20
CA LEU A 20 -4.20 6.23 7.71
C LEU A 20 -2.69 6.32 7.46
N ALA A 21 -2.25 7.11 6.48
CA ALA A 21 -0.84 7.35 6.19
C ALA A 21 -0.19 8.37 7.15
N VAL A 22 -0.98 9.33 7.68
CA VAL A 22 -0.48 10.43 8.53
C VAL A 22 0.50 9.97 9.62
N PRO A 23 0.21 8.92 10.41
CA PRO A 23 1.12 8.48 11.47
C PRO A 23 2.51 8.10 10.97
N VAL A 24 2.59 7.42 9.83
CA VAL A 24 3.87 6.98 9.24
C VAL A 24 4.58 8.17 8.60
N VAL A 25 3.85 9.09 7.95
CA VAL A 25 4.42 10.32 7.39
C VAL A 25 5.03 11.20 8.48
N VAL A 26 4.38 11.30 9.65
CA VAL A 26 4.93 12.01 10.81
C VAL A 26 6.23 11.35 11.29
N SER A 27 6.28 10.02 11.36
CA SER A 27 7.52 9.30 11.68
C SER A 27 8.62 9.56 10.64
N SER A 28 8.29 9.56 9.35
CA SER A 28 9.26 9.90 8.30
C SER A 28 9.79 11.32 8.41
N LEU A 29 8.93 12.30 8.73
CA LEU A 29 9.34 13.69 8.95
C LEU A 29 10.30 13.78 10.15
N ALA A 30 10.01 13.07 11.25
CA ALA A 30 10.90 13.01 12.40
C ALA A 30 12.27 12.41 12.05
N VAL A 31 12.31 11.35 11.23
CA VAL A 31 13.55 10.77 10.70
C VAL A 31 14.32 11.80 9.87
N MET A 32 13.66 12.50 8.95
CA MET A 32 14.31 13.52 8.11
C MET A 32 14.80 14.73 8.91
N ALA A 33 14.07 15.14 9.96
CA ALA A 33 14.50 16.20 10.87
C ALA A 33 15.73 15.79 11.69
N LEU A 34 15.83 14.52 12.10
CA LEU A 34 17.01 13.99 12.77
C LEU A 34 18.23 13.95 11.83
N LEU A 35 18.04 13.50 10.60
CA LEU A 35 19.09 13.55 9.57
C LEU A 35 19.52 14.98 9.25
N GLY A 36 18.58 15.93 9.27
CA GLY A 36 18.84 17.35 9.12
C GLY A 36 19.84 17.91 10.13
N GLN A 37 19.91 17.36 11.35
CA GLN A 37 20.89 17.79 12.36
C GLN A 37 22.35 17.58 11.92
N LEU A 38 22.59 16.75 10.91
CA LEU A 38 23.93 16.50 10.35
C LEU A 38 24.37 17.56 9.32
N VAL A 39 23.46 18.44 8.88
CA VAL A 39 23.69 19.41 7.81
C VAL A 39 23.35 20.81 8.31
N THR A 40 24.09 21.83 7.87
CA THR A 40 23.75 23.23 8.13
C THR A 40 23.27 23.92 6.83
N PRO A 41 22.09 24.55 6.80
CA PRO A 41 21.12 24.64 7.90
C PRO A 41 20.32 23.34 8.11
N HIS A 42 19.97 23.02 9.35
CA HIS A 42 19.36 21.74 9.73
C HIS A 42 17.96 21.50 9.13
N TRP A 43 17.27 22.57 8.71
CA TRP A 43 15.97 22.49 8.03
C TRP A 43 16.09 22.11 6.55
N LEU A 44 17.29 22.14 5.97
CA LEU A 44 17.49 21.91 4.54
C LEU A 44 16.98 20.52 4.11
N VAL A 45 17.36 19.48 4.86
CA VAL A 45 16.99 18.09 4.58
C VAL A 45 15.46 17.85 4.62
N PRO A 46 14.73 18.19 5.70
CA PRO A 46 13.29 17.98 5.73
C PRO A 46 12.53 18.85 4.71
N VAL A 47 12.96 20.10 4.47
CA VAL A 47 12.31 20.98 3.48
C VAL A 47 12.55 20.47 2.06
N ALA A 48 13.78 20.09 1.71
CA ALA A 48 14.09 19.53 0.40
C ALA A 48 13.34 18.21 0.15
N TRP A 49 13.20 17.35 1.18
CA TRP A 49 12.41 16.14 1.08
C TRP A 49 10.92 16.42 0.85
N LEU A 50 10.31 17.33 1.61
CA LEU A 50 8.92 17.74 1.38
C LEU A 50 8.72 18.33 -0.02
N ALA A 51 9.64 19.19 -0.46
CA ALA A 51 9.63 19.76 -1.80
C ALA A 51 9.82 18.70 -2.89
N SER A 52 10.64 17.67 -2.64
CA SER A 52 10.85 16.56 -3.59
C SER A 52 9.55 15.81 -3.87
N GLY A 53 8.69 15.63 -2.86
CA GLY A 53 7.36 15.08 -3.07
C GLY A 53 6.59 15.91 -4.08
N ALA A 54 6.48 17.23 -3.87
CA ALA A 54 5.77 18.12 -4.80
C ALA A 54 6.29 18.05 -6.25
N VAL A 55 7.58 17.80 -6.46
CA VAL A 55 8.21 17.65 -7.80
C VAL A 55 7.95 16.28 -8.41
N VAL A 56 8.02 15.19 -7.63
CA VAL A 56 7.73 13.82 -8.09
C VAL A 56 6.24 13.67 -8.49
N PHE A 57 5.36 14.53 -7.99
CA PHE A 57 3.93 14.54 -8.32
C PHE A 57 3.52 15.54 -9.40
N LEU A 58 4.49 16.16 -10.11
CA LEU A 58 4.19 16.72 -11.43
C LEU A 58 3.66 15.56 -12.31
N PRO A 59 2.62 15.78 -13.14
CA PRO A 59 1.92 14.71 -13.86
C PRO A 59 2.83 14.06 -14.90
N ALA A 60 3.66 13.13 -14.45
CA ALA A 60 4.64 12.42 -15.23
C ALA A 60 4.55 10.93 -14.88
N ALA A 61 3.72 10.24 -15.64
CA ALA A 61 3.97 8.92 -16.22
C ALA A 61 2.61 8.24 -16.43
N ASP A 62 2.09 8.48 -17.63
CA ASP A 62 0.98 7.75 -18.22
C ASP A 62 1.49 6.38 -18.72
N ARG A 63 0.70 5.33 -18.42
CA ARG A 63 0.57 4.02 -19.09
C ARG A 63 1.82 3.22 -19.48
N VAL A 64 2.01 2.08 -18.80
CA VAL A 64 2.55 0.86 -19.42
C VAL A 64 1.80 -0.35 -18.90
N LEU A 65 0.89 -0.90 -19.71
CA LEU A 65 0.46 -2.31 -19.69
C LEU A 65 -0.46 -2.55 -20.87
N ALA A 66 0.08 -3.08 -21.97
CA ALA A 66 -0.72 -3.38 -23.15
C ALA A 66 -0.19 -4.54 -23.99
N HIS A 67 0.31 -5.62 -23.40
CA HIS A 67 0.63 -6.82 -24.19
C HIS A 67 0.15 -8.03 -23.39
N VAL A 68 -0.99 -8.62 -23.80
CA VAL A 68 -1.49 -10.02 -23.56
C VAL A 68 -3.02 -10.13 -23.75
N LEU A 69 -3.80 -9.03 -23.76
CA LEU A 69 -5.27 -9.08 -23.87
C LEU A 69 -5.80 -8.76 -25.28
N PRO A 70 -6.90 -9.41 -25.73
CA PRO A 70 -7.65 -9.02 -26.92
C PRO A 70 -8.12 -7.54 -26.86
N PRO A 71 -8.24 -6.82 -27.99
CA PRO A 71 -8.46 -5.37 -28.01
C PRO A 71 -9.62 -4.86 -27.14
N ARG A 72 -10.79 -5.50 -27.21
CA ARG A 72 -11.96 -5.10 -26.39
C ARG A 72 -11.79 -5.37 -24.90
N GLN A 73 -11.04 -6.40 -24.52
CA GLN A 73 -10.74 -6.67 -23.12
C GLN A 73 -9.70 -5.69 -22.58
N LEU A 74 -8.76 -5.28 -23.43
CA LEU A 74 -7.83 -4.21 -23.09
C LEU A 74 -8.59 -2.90 -22.87
N GLU A 75 -9.55 -2.55 -23.74
CA GLU A 75 -10.42 -1.37 -23.54
C GLU A 75 -11.18 -1.43 -22.22
N ALA A 76 -11.74 -2.60 -21.86
CA ALA A 76 -12.44 -2.81 -20.59
C ALA A 76 -11.53 -2.64 -19.37
N VAL A 77 -10.31 -3.18 -19.42
CA VAL A 77 -9.32 -3.01 -18.35
C VAL A 77 -8.84 -1.56 -18.28
N LEU A 78 -8.62 -0.89 -19.41
CA LEU A 78 -8.27 0.53 -19.44
C LEU A 78 -9.39 1.41 -18.89
N ALA A 79 -10.66 1.06 -19.13
CA ALA A 79 -11.80 1.75 -18.53
C ALA A 79 -11.83 1.57 -16.99
N HIS A 80 -11.45 0.39 -16.51
CA HIS A 80 -11.27 0.12 -15.07
C HIS A 80 -10.11 0.93 -14.47
N GLU A 81 -8.93 0.93 -15.11
CA GLU A 81 -7.77 1.73 -14.69
C GLU A 81 -8.08 3.23 -14.70
N LEU A 82 -8.84 3.70 -15.71
CA LEU A 82 -9.33 5.08 -15.76
C LEU A 82 -10.23 5.38 -14.55
N GLY A 83 -11.06 4.43 -14.11
CA GLY A 83 -11.84 4.52 -12.88
C GLY A 83 -10.97 4.74 -11.64
N HIS A 84 -9.82 4.08 -11.54
CA HIS A 84 -8.83 4.32 -10.47
C HIS A 84 -8.23 5.72 -10.53
N HIS A 85 -7.84 6.18 -11.73
CA HIS A 85 -7.30 7.53 -11.93
C HIS A 85 -8.33 8.62 -11.62
N LEU A 86 -9.58 8.48 -12.07
CA LEU A 86 -10.67 9.43 -11.80
C LEU A 86 -11.00 9.54 -10.31
N ALA A 87 -10.84 8.45 -9.57
CA ALA A 87 -11.03 8.43 -8.13
C ALA A 87 -9.81 8.98 -7.35
N GLY A 88 -8.65 9.15 -7.98
CA GLY A 88 -7.43 9.70 -7.35
C GLY A 88 -6.66 8.70 -6.48
N HIS A 89 -6.95 7.40 -6.57
CA HIS A 89 -6.26 6.38 -5.76
C HIS A 89 -4.80 6.19 -6.17
N SER A 90 -4.47 6.36 -7.46
CA SER A 90 -3.09 6.26 -7.94
C SER A 90 -2.20 7.39 -7.42
N THR A 91 -2.70 8.64 -7.43
CA THR A 91 -1.96 9.78 -6.88
C THR A 91 -1.85 9.69 -5.36
N ALA A 92 -2.92 9.32 -4.66
CA ALA A 92 -2.92 9.16 -3.21
C ALA A 92 -1.95 8.06 -2.74
N SER A 93 -1.93 6.91 -3.41
CA SER A 93 -1.02 5.82 -3.08
C SER A 93 0.44 6.17 -3.35
N LEU A 94 0.74 6.91 -4.42
CA LEU A 94 2.10 7.41 -4.71
C LEU A 94 2.56 8.42 -3.64
N VAL A 95 1.70 9.37 -3.26
CA VAL A 95 1.96 10.33 -2.19
C VAL A 95 2.26 9.61 -0.88
N ARG A 96 1.37 8.68 -0.51
CA ARG A 96 1.56 7.84 0.67
C ARG A 96 2.88 7.08 0.60
N TRP A 97 3.14 6.38 -0.49
CA TRP A 97 4.34 5.57 -0.65
C TRP A 97 5.61 6.40 -0.49
N TRP A 98 5.73 7.55 -1.16
CA TRP A 98 6.91 8.43 -1.09
C TRP A 98 7.16 8.95 0.33
N TYR A 99 6.12 9.45 1.00
CA TYR A 99 6.27 10.02 2.34
C TYR A 99 6.44 8.95 3.43
N GLU A 100 6.09 7.69 3.17
CA GLU A 100 6.38 6.58 4.07
C GLU A 100 7.80 6.00 3.90
N LEU A 101 8.52 6.32 2.82
CA LEU A 101 9.82 5.72 2.50
C LEU A 101 10.86 5.85 3.64
N PRO A 102 11.10 7.03 4.25
CA PRO A 102 12.12 7.15 5.28
C PRO A 102 11.85 6.28 6.50
N ALA A 103 10.61 6.28 7.01
CA ALA A 103 10.22 5.43 8.13
C ALA A 103 10.34 3.93 7.78
N ARG A 104 9.90 3.53 6.58
CA ARG A 104 10.01 2.15 6.10
C ARG A 104 11.47 1.69 6.00
N LEU A 105 12.36 2.56 5.51
CA LEU A 105 13.79 2.26 5.41
C LEU A 105 14.40 2.04 6.80
N VAL A 106 14.07 2.88 7.78
CA VAL A 106 14.54 2.70 9.16
C VAL A 106 14.06 1.37 9.75
N ILE A 107 12.77 1.04 9.60
CA ILE A 107 12.23 -0.25 10.06
C ILE A 107 12.95 -1.41 9.38
N PHE A 108 13.16 -1.34 8.06
CA PHE A 108 13.89 -2.35 7.30
C PHE A 108 15.31 -2.56 7.84
N VAL A 109 16.05 -1.47 8.09
CA VAL A 109 17.41 -1.53 8.64
C VAL A 109 17.41 -2.13 10.06
N VAL A 110 16.48 -1.72 10.93
CA VAL A 110 16.36 -2.29 12.28
C VAL A 110 16.09 -3.80 12.22
N LEU A 111 15.16 -4.23 11.36
CA LEU A 111 14.85 -5.66 11.19
C LEU A 111 16.03 -6.44 10.60
N LEU A 112 16.77 -5.85 9.65
CA LEU A 112 17.98 -6.44 9.08
C LEU A 112 19.04 -6.64 10.18
N VAL A 113 19.34 -5.60 10.95
CA VAL A 113 20.30 -5.67 12.07
C VAL A 113 19.85 -6.71 13.10
N ALA A 114 18.58 -6.69 13.50
CA ALA A 114 18.03 -7.68 14.43
C ALA A 114 18.18 -9.12 13.90
N SER A 115 17.93 -9.34 12.61
CA SER A 115 18.08 -10.66 11.97
C SER A 115 19.52 -11.17 12.01
N VAL A 116 20.49 -10.27 11.78
CA VAL A 116 21.93 -10.58 11.85
C VAL A 116 22.34 -10.87 13.29
N VAL A 117 21.93 -10.04 14.25
CA VAL A 117 22.21 -10.24 15.69
C VAL A 117 21.66 -11.59 16.17
N LEU A 118 20.43 -11.95 15.80
CA LEU A 118 19.85 -13.25 16.14
C LEU A 118 20.56 -14.42 15.44
N ALA A 119 21.05 -14.24 14.20
CA ALA A 119 21.86 -15.25 13.53
C ALA A 119 23.17 -15.51 14.28
N VAL A 120 23.87 -14.45 14.70
CA VAL A 120 25.08 -14.52 15.51
C VAL A 120 24.80 -15.19 16.86
N GLY A 121 23.74 -14.79 17.55
CA GLY A 121 23.32 -15.40 18.82
C GLY A 121 23.06 -16.91 18.68
N ARG A 122 22.41 -17.34 17.60
CA ARG A 122 22.21 -18.77 17.30
C ARG A 122 23.51 -19.53 17.09
N VAL A 123 24.54 -18.91 16.50
CA VAL A 123 25.87 -19.53 16.37
C VAL A 123 26.50 -19.74 17.75
N PHE A 124 26.51 -18.73 18.62
CA PHE A 124 27.06 -18.86 19.98
C PHE A 124 26.36 -19.92 20.82
N LEU A 125 25.02 -20.03 20.71
CA LEU A 125 24.26 -21.08 21.39
C LEU A 125 24.67 -22.49 20.94
N ARG A 126 24.98 -22.69 19.65
CA ARG A 126 25.45 -23.99 19.14
C ARG A 126 26.80 -24.40 19.73
N PHE A 127 27.65 -23.45 20.08
CA PHE A 127 28.94 -23.69 20.71
C PHE A 127 28.88 -23.64 22.25
N GLY A 128 27.68 -23.68 22.85
CA GLY A 128 27.49 -23.76 24.31
C GLY A 128 27.60 -22.43 25.05
N ASN A 129 27.77 -21.30 24.36
CA ASN A 129 27.84 -19.99 25.01
C ASN A 129 26.45 -19.36 25.16
N ALA A 130 25.74 -19.81 26.20
CA ALA A 130 24.38 -19.35 26.51
C ALA A 130 24.31 -17.85 26.83
N VAL A 131 25.30 -17.32 27.55
CA VAL A 131 25.35 -15.90 27.95
C VAL A 131 25.32 -14.99 26.71
N MET A 132 26.18 -15.26 25.73
CA MET A 132 26.23 -14.47 24.50
C MET A 132 24.96 -14.64 23.64
N GLY A 133 24.40 -15.85 23.61
CA GLY A 133 23.13 -16.12 22.93
C GLY A 133 21.97 -15.28 23.48
N PHE A 134 21.82 -15.22 24.80
CA PHE A 134 20.80 -14.40 25.45
C PHE A 134 21.10 -12.90 25.35
N ALA A 135 22.37 -12.49 25.38
CA ALA A 135 22.74 -11.09 25.15
C ALA A 135 22.27 -10.59 23.78
N CYS A 136 22.40 -11.41 22.72
CA CYS A 136 21.91 -11.07 21.39
C CYS A 136 20.39 -10.88 21.35
N ILE A 137 19.63 -11.69 22.10
CA ILE A 137 18.18 -11.52 22.26
C ILE A 137 17.88 -10.20 22.96
N GLY A 138 18.61 -9.89 24.05
CA GLY A 138 18.50 -8.62 24.77
C GLY A 138 18.71 -7.40 23.87
N VAL A 139 19.74 -7.42 23.01
CA VAL A 139 19.99 -6.36 22.02
C VAL A 139 18.80 -6.19 21.08
N VAL A 140 18.21 -7.27 20.58
CA VAL A 140 17.04 -7.21 19.68
C VAL A 140 15.82 -6.65 20.39
N VAL A 141 15.60 -7.00 21.66
CA VAL A 141 14.52 -6.44 22.48
C VAL A 141 14.72 -4.93 22.66
N VAL A 142 15.94 -4.47 22.98
CA VAL A 142 16.26 -3.05 23.12
C VAL A 142 16.04 -2.30 21.79
N LEU A 143 16.47 -2.87 20.66
CA LEU A 143 16.22 -2.30 19.33
C LEU A 143 14.72 -2.19 19.04
N GLY A 144 13.93 -3.21 19.40
CA GLY A 144 12.48 -3.21 19.26
C GLY A 144 11.81 -2.15 20.12
N VAL A 145 12.21 -2.01 21.38
CA VAL A 145 11.71 -0.96 22.30
C VAL A 145 12.07 0.42 21.77
N PHE A 146 13.29 0.62 21.29
CA PHE A 146 13.71 1.88 20.69
C PHE A 146 12.89 2.23 19.44
N ALA A 147 12.67 1.26 18.53
CA ALA A 147 11.83 1.47 17.35
C ALA A 147 10.38 1.83 17.73
N LEU A 148 9.84 1.20 18.78
CA LEU A 148 8.51 1.49 19.30
C LEU A 148 8.42 2.89 19.93
N ALA A 149 9.44 3.31 20.67
CA ALA A 149 9.50 4.64 21.25
C ALA A 149 9.62 5.72 20.16
N ALA A 150 10.38 5.45 19.10
CA ALA A 150 10.53 6.36 17.96
C ALA A 150 9.28 6.42 17.07
N SER A 151 8.52 5.32 16.98
CA SER A 151 7.27 5.24 16.22
C SER A 151 6.21 4.41 16.96
N PRO A 152 5.44 5.03 17.89
CA PRO A 152 4.40 4.33 18.65
C PRO A 152 3.31 3.71 17.78
N TRP A 153 3.11 4.28 16.58
CA TRP A 153 2.13 3.83 15.59
C TRP A 153 2.39 2.44 15.04
N LEU A 154 3.58 1.86 15.26
CA LEU A 154 3.87 0.46 14.95
C LEU A 154 2.87 -0.51 15.61
N LEU A 155 2.33 -0.16 16.78
CA LEU A 155 1.28 -0.93 17.46
C LEU A 155 -0.04 -0.96 16.69
N LEU A 156 -0.30 0.05 15.85
CA LEU A 156 -1.52 0.16 15.05
C LEU A 156 -1.43 -0.56 13.71
N VAL A 157 -0.24 -1.01 13.28
CA VAL A 157 -0.05 -1.71 11.99
C VAL A 157 -1.01 -2.89 11.79
N PRO A 158 -1.27 -3.76 12.80
CA PRO A 158 -2.24 -4.85 12.67
C PRO A 158 -3.68 -4.39 12.38
N VAL A 159 -4.01 -3.13 12.69
CA VAL A 159 -5.33 -2.52 12.43
C VAL A 159 -5.32 -1.71 11.14
N ILE A 160 -4.27 -0.90 10.91
CA ILE A 160 -4.11 -0.07 9.71
C ILE A 160 -4.06 -0.94 8.45
N ALA A 161 -3.33 -2.06 8.46
CA ALA A 161 -3.16 -2.88 7.27
C ALA A 161 -4.47 -3.52 6.76
N PRO A 162 -5.33 -4.12 7.61
CA PRO A 162 -6.68 -4.54 7.20
C PRO A 162 -7.56 -3.38 6.72
N LEU A 163 -7.49 -2.19 7.35
CA LEU A 163 -8.27 -1.03 6.91
C LEU A 163 -7.84 -0.54 5.52
N LEU A 164 -6.54 -0.54 5.23
CA LEU A 164 -6.00 -0.26 3.89
C LEU A 164 -6.42 -1.34 2.88
N ALA A 165 -6.47 -2.62 3.28
CA ALA A 165 -6.98 -3.68 2.43
C ALA A 165 -8.48 -3.51 2.13
N LEU A 166 -9.28 -3.04 3.11
CA LEU A 166 -10.69 -2.76 2.91
C LEU A 166 -10.93 -1.57 1.98
N THR A 167 -10.20 -0.47 2.14
CA THR A 167 -10.30 0.69 1.23
C THR A 167 -9.93 0.30 -0.20
N SER A 168 -8.85 -0.47 -0.37
CA SER A 168 -8.43 -0.99 -1.68
C SER A 168 -9.55 -1.81 -2.34
N ARG A 169 -10.22 -2.69 -1.59
CA ARG A 169 -11.36 -3.47 -2.12
C ARG A 169 -12.52 -2.61 -2.57
N HIS A 170 -12.81 -1.53 -1.86
CA HIS A 170 -13.86 -0.59 -2.25
C HIS A 170 -13.47 0.19 -3.51
N ALA A 171 -12.19 0.53 -3.67
CA ALA A 171 -11.66 1.19 -4.86
C ALA A 171 -11.85 0.31 -6.11
N GLU A 172 -11.53 -0.98 -6.01
CA GLU A 172 -11.72 -1.96 -7.10
C GLU A 172 -13.19 -2.05 -7.55
N LEU A 173 -14.13 -2.17 -6.60
CA LEU A 173 -15.57 -2.23 -6.90
C LEU A 173 -16.13 -0.91 -7.45
N ARG A 174 -15.46 0.21 -7.18
CA ARG A 174 -15.80 1.50 -7.77
C ARG A 174 -15.28 1.58 -9.21
N ALA A 175 -14.05 1.16 -9.44
CA ALA A 175 -13.46 1.11 -10.78
C ALA A 175 -14.24 0.17 -11.71
N ASP A 176 -14.69 -0.98 -11.21
CA ASP A 176 -15.60 -1.91 -11.92
C ASP A 176 -16.90 -1.22 -12.34
N ARG A 177 -17.50 -0.42 -11.45
CA ARG A 177 -18.72 0.34 -11.75
C ARG A 177 -18.50 1.39 -12.84
N VAL A 178 -17.39 2.13 -12.78
CA VAL A 178 -17.04 3.11 -13.82
C VAL A 178 -16.87 2.41 -15.18
N ALA A 179 -16.19 1.25 -15.22
CA ALA A 179 -16.06 0.49 -16.46
C ALA A 179 -17.43 0.00 -16.98
N ALA A 180 -18.34 -0.40 -16.10
CA ALA A 180 -19.70 -0.78 -16.46
C ALA A 180 -20.52 0.40 -17.01
N GLU A 181 -20.45 1.56 -16.37
CA GLU A 181 -21.09 2.81 -16.84
C GLU A 181 -20.58 3.24 -18.22
N LEU A 182 -19.34 2.92 -18.56
CA LEU A 182 -18.74 3.14 -19.87
C LEU A 182 -19.10 2.06 -20.91
N GLY A 183 -19.96 1.09 -20.56
CA GLY A 183 -20.45 0.03 -21.45
C GLY A 183 -19.57 -1.23 -21.49
N TYR A 184 -18.49 -1.29 -20.71
CA TYR A 184 -17.57 -2.43 -20.69
C TYR A 184 -17.93 -3.53 -19.67
N GLY A 185 -19.07 -3.41 -18.98
CA GLY A 185 -19.50 -4.34 -17.93
C GLY A 185 -19.50 -5.82 -18.38
N PRO A 186 -20.13 -6.19 -19.51
CA PRO A 186 -20.12 -7.56 -20.01
C PRO A 186 -18.71 -8.08 -20.34
N VAL A 187 -17.88 -7.24 -20.97
CA VAL A 187 -16.51 -7.61 -21.33
C VAL A 187 -15.65 -7.82 -20.08
N LEU A 188 -15.85 -7.02 -19.03
CA LEU A 188 -15.16 -7.18 -17.76
C LEU A 188 -15.60 -8.46 -17.03
N GLN A 189 -16.86 -8.86 -17.15
CA GLN A 189 -17.33 -10.16 -16.64
C GLN A 189 -16.63 -11.33 -17.34
N ASP A 190 -16.43 -11.25 -18.67
CA ASP A 190 -15.70 -12.29 -19.41
C ASP A 190 -14.24 -12.41 -18.95
N VAL A 191 -13.60 -11.30 -18.61
CA VAL A 191 -12.23 -11.29 -18.05
C VAL A 191 -12.20 -11.93 -16.66
N LEU A 192 -13.11 -11.52 -15.77
CA LEU A 192 -13.21 -12.09 -14.43
C LEU A 192 -13.53 -13.59 -14.46
N GLN A 193 -14.36 -14.02 -15.41
CA GLN A 193 -14.70 -15.43 -15.60
C GLN A 193 -13.47 -16.26 -16.01
N ARG A 194 -12.58 -15.71 -16.85
CA ARG A 194 -11.30 -16.37 -17.19
C ARG A 194 -10.41 -16.51 -15.96
N TRP A 195 -10.27 -15.48 -15.15
CA TRP A 195 -9.46 -15.56 -13.94
C TRP A 195 -10.02 -16.55 -12.90
N ILE A 196 -11.34 -16.71 -12.86
CA ILE A 196 -11.97 -17.78 -12.06
C ILE A 196 -11.59 -19.14 -12.63
N SER A 197 -11.67 -19.36 -13.95
CA SER A 197 -11.26 -20.63 -14.57
C SER A 197 -9.76 -20.92 -14.41
N ASP A 198 -8.93 -19.89 -14.33
CA ASP A 198 -7.49 -19.99 -14.07
C ASP A 198 -7.16 -20.26 -12.58
N GLY A 199 -8.18 -20.35 -11.71
CA GLY A 199 -8.04 -20.74 -10.31
C GLY A 199 -7.62 -19.61 -9.35
N HIS A 200 -7.77 -18.34 -9.73
CA HIS A 200 -7.41 -17.21 -8.86
C HIS A 200 -8.22 -17.19 -7.55
N ASP A 201 -9.52 -17.49 -7.63
CA ASP A 201 -10.39 -17.54 -6.44
C ASP A 201 -10.09 -18.76 -5.56
N ASP A 202 -9.70 -19.90 -6.15
CA ASP A 202 -9.28 -21.08 -5.39
C ASP A 202 -7.94 -20.85 -4.69
N ALA A 203 -6.99 -20.19 -5.36
CA ALA A 203 -5.73 -19.78 -4.76
C ALA A 203 -5.98 -18.86 -3.55
N ARG A 204 -6.93 -17.94 -3.67
CA ARG A 204 -7.37 -17.08 -2.56
C ARG A 204 -8.05 -17.87 -1.44
N ALA A 205 -8.89 -18.86 -1.77
CA ALA A 205 -9.59 -19.69 -0.78
C ALA A 205 -8.62 -20.55 0.04
N ARG A 206 -7.57 -21.08 -0.61
CA ARG A 206 -6.48 -21.80 0.04
C ARG A 206 -5.57 -20.91 0.90
N ALA A 207 -5.60 -19.59 0.69
CA ALA A 207 -4.80 -18.67 1.48
C ALA A 207 -5.31 -18.57 2.92
N GLY A 208 -4.39 -18.54 3.88
CA GLY A 208 -4.73 -18.41 5.31
C GLY A 208 -5.52 -17.14 5.63
N LEU A 209 -6.19 -17.12 6.79
CA LEU A 209 -7.07 -16.01 7.22
C LEU A 209 -6.37 -14.65 7.12
N ARG A 210 -5.12 -14.55 7.56
CA ARG A 210 -4.31 -13.32 7.50
C ARG A 210 -4.10 -12.84 6.05
N ALA A 211 -3.76 -13.73 5.13
CA ALA A 211 -3.57 -13.39 3.73
C ALA A 211 -4.88 -12.92 3.09
N ARG A 212 -6.00 -13.58 3.43
CA ARG A 212 -7.34 -13.17 2.98
C ARG A 212 -7.78 -11.83 3.58
N MET A 213 -7.41 -11.52 4.81
CA MET A 213 -7.68 -10.22 5.44
C MET A 213 -6.86 -9.10 4.80
N LEU A 214 -5.59 -9.35 4.48
CA LEU A 214 -4.68 -8.35 3.91
C LEU A 214 -4.76 -8.20 2.39
N ALA A 215 -5.51 -9.06 1.70
CA ALA A 215 -5.66 -8.97 0.25
C ALA A 215 -6.34 -7.65 -0.18
N SER A 216 -5.70 -6.91 -1.09
CA SER A 216 -6.16 -5.62 -1.63
C SER A 216 -7.35 -5.76 -2.58
N HIS A 217 -7.46 -6.89 -3.30
CA HIS A 217 -8.56 -7.13 -4.23
C HIS A 217 -9.65 -8.01 -3.60
N PRO A 218 -10.94 -7.79 -3.92
CA PRO A 218 -12.01 -8.75 -3.65
C PRO A 218 -11.83 -10.04 -4.49
N SER A 219 -12.61 -11.08 -4.23
CA SER A 219 -12.63 -12.25 -5.12
C SER A 219 -13.26 -11.91 -6.47
N CYS A 220 -12.83 -12.61 -7.52
CA CYS A 220 -13.36 -12.44 -8.88
C CYS A 220 -14.87 -12.71 -8.90
N ALA A 221 -15.32 -13.76 -8.20
CA ALA A 221 -16.73 -14.06 -8.03
C ALA A 221 -17.52 -12.92 -7.36
N HIS A 222 -16.92 -12.23 -6.38
CA HIS A 222 -17.56 -11.09 -5.73
C HIS A 222 -17.69 -9.89 -6.67
N ARG A 223 -16.62 -9.57 -7.41
CA ARG A 223 -16.63 -8.48 -8.42
C ARG A 223 -17.66 -8.75 -9.52
N MET A 224 -17.68 -9.98 -10.04
CA MET A 224 -18.63 -10.39 -11.08
C MET A 224 -20.09 -10.29 -10.60
N ARG A 225 -20.38 -10.71 -9.36
CA ARG A 225 -21.72 -10.55 -8.78
C ARG A 225 -22.14 -9.08 -8.73
N ARG A 226 -21.25 -8.19 -8.28
CA ARG A 226 -21.53 -6.75 -8.18
C ARG A 226 -21.72 -6.09 -9.56
N LEU A 227 -20.99 -6.53 -10.58
CA LEU A 227 -21.18 -6.06 -11.96
C LEU A 227 -22.55 -6.47 -12.53
N ARG A 228 -23.02 -7.69 -12.21
CA ARG A 228 -24.36 -8.15 -12.63
C ARG A 228 -25.50 -7.40 -11.96
N GLU A 229 -25.30 -6.97 -10.71
CA GLU A 229 -26.28 -6.15 -9.97
C GLU A 229 -26.33 -4.69 -10.48
N ALA A 230 -25.32 -4.25 -11.23
CA ALA A 230 -25.18 -2.87 -11.71
C ALA A 230 -25.57 -2.69 -13.20
N ALA A 231 -25.87 -3.78 -13.91
CA ALA A 231 -26.31 -3.82 -15.31
C ALA A 231 -27.84 -3.89 -15.39
#